data_AF-A0A540X1F6-F1
#
_entry.id   AF-A0A540X1F6-F1
#
_cell.length_a   1.000
_cell.length_b   1.000
_cell.length_c   1.000
_cell.angle_alpha   90.00
_cell.angle_beta   90.00
_cell.angle_gamma   90.00
#
_symmetry.space_group_name_H-M   'P 1'
#
loop_
_entity.id
_entity.type
_entity.pdbx_description
1 polymer ?
#
loop_
_entity_poly.entity_id
_entity_poly.type
_entity_poly.pdbx_seq_one_letter_code
_entity_poly.pdbx_strand_id
1 'polypeptide(L)'
;MAIYSRADVAELQQSPCSDARCPHVALEDFSCPSGVRAEVLVLSGHSLPPSYLNASPEDLARVVRCYRPDLIVLDTCYGFSTPLLTALAEEAPGAWVLGSTYKLPLDGLLYDEGFFQAGSPEQRARFVRTRSGKALELWRLDAKAMDTALEEVSRWEPAVLEARLARKHPNLVKVALPGEATALVPVAPERFRKR
;
A
#
# COMPACT_ATOMS: atom_id res chain seq x y z
N MET A 1 -7.40 -3.98 -12.52
CA MET A 1 -8.14 -2.71 -12.39
C MET A 1 -7.23 -1.71 -11.71
N ALA A 2 -7.22 -0.45 -12.11
CA ALA A 2 -6.45 0.61 -11.47
C ALA A 2 -7.38 1.72 -10.93
N ILE A 3 -7.15 2.13 -9.69
CA ILE A 3 -7.78 3.27 -9.03
C ILE A 3 -6.73 4.36 -8.85
N TYR A 4 -7.09 5.59 -9.20
CA TYR A 4 -6.22 6.77 -9.09
C TYR A 4 -7.01 7.99 -8.59
N SER A 5 -6.34 9.06 -8.16
CA SER A 5 -7.01 10.34 -7.89
C SER A 5 -6.79 11.33 -9.03
N ARG A 6 -7.84 12.07 -9.40
CA ARG A 6 -7.73 13.18 -10.38
C ARG A 6 -6.86 14.33 -9.91
N ALA A 7 -6.64 14.44 -8.60
CA ALA A 7 -5.76 15.45 -8.03
C ALA A 7 -4.27 15.11 -8.21
N ASP A 8 -3.94 13.88 -8.61
CA ASP A 8 -2.57 13.50 -8.95
C ASP A 8 -2.17 13.99 -10.36
N VAL A 9 -0.87 14.08 -10.63
CA VAL A 9 -0.36 14.41 -11.97
C VAL A 9 -0.67 13.30 -12.97
N ALA A 10 -0.83 13.65 -14.25
CA ALA A 10 -1.29 12.73 -15.29
C ALA A 10 -0.44 11.46 -15.41
N GLU A 11 0.85 11.57 -15.17
CA GLU A 11 1.80 10.45 -15.18
C GLU A 11 1.43 9.38 -14.14
N LEU A 12 0.97 9.78 -12.96
CA LEU A 12 0.54 8.85 -11.91
C LEU A 12 -0.84 8.26 -12.19
N GLN A 13 -1.72 9.01 -12.86
CA GLN A 13 -3.04 8.50 -13.27
C GLN A 13 -2.94 7.38 -14.32
N GLN A 14 -1.86 7.38 -15.10
CA GLN A 14 -1.61 6.46 -16.21
C GLN A 14 -0.49 5.44 -15.95
N SER A 15 0.31 5.66 -14.90
CA SER A 15 1.40 4.77 -14.45
C SER A 15 1.00 3.29 -14.37
N PRO A 16 -0.14 2.92 -13.75
CA PRO A 16 -0.51 1.52 -13.67
C PRO A 16 -1.06 1.06 -15.03
N CYS A 17 -0.38 0.11 -15.69
CA CYS A 17 -0.82 -0.51 -16.95
C CYS A 17 -0.89 0.40 -18.21
N SER A 18 0.22 1.01 -18.63
CA SER A 18 0.29 2.01 -19.72
C SER A 18 -0.19 1.63 -21.14
N ASP A 19 -0.86 0.50 -21.37
CA ASP A 19 -1.28 0.01 -22.71
C ASP A 19 -2.75 -0.44 -22.75
N ALA A 20 -3.67 0.20 -22.00
CA ALA A 20 -5.08 -0.19 -21.89
C ALA A 20 -5.33 -1.64 -21.38
N ARG A 21 -4.30 -2.31 -20.85
CA ARG A 21 -4.38 -3.70 -20.34
C ARG A 21 -5.19 -3.83 -19.06
N CYS A 22 -5.44 -2.72 -18.36
CA CYS A 22 -6.38 -2.72 -17.25
C CYS A 22 -7.28 -1.47 -17.32
N PRO A 23 -8.54 -1.54 -16.85
CA PRO A 23 -9.40 -0.36 -16.75
C PRO A 23 -8.91 0.58 -15.65
N HIS A 24 -9.03 1.89 -15.87
CA HIS A 24 -8.67 2.95 -14.93
C HIS A 24 -9.95 3.63 -14.44
N VAL A 25 -10.08 3.81 -13.14
CA VAL A 25 -11.23 4.48 -12.51
C VAL A 25 -10.71 5.55 -11.58
N ALA A 26 -11.17 6.78 -11.77
CA ALA A 26 -10.92 7.86 -10.84
C ALA A 26 -11.66 7.57 -9.53
N LEU A 27 -10.98 7.73 -8.40
CA LEU A 27 -11.53 7.56 -7.06
C LEU A 27 -12.76 8.45 -6.86
N GLU A 28 -12.74 9.65 -7.43
CA GLU A 28 -13.81 10.64 -7.34
C GLU A 28 -15.10 10.22 -8.08
N ASP A 29 -14.98 9.36 -9.08
CA ASP A 29 -16.12 8.80 -9.82
C ASP A 29 -16.56 7.43 -9.28
N PHE A 30 -15.90 6.96 -8.22
CA PHE A 30 -16.10 5.60 -7.77
C PHE A 30 -17.52 5.37 -7.24
N SER A 31 -18.21 4.44 -7.88
CA SER A 31 -19.41 3.81 -7.37
C SER A 31 -19.19 2.31 -7.25
N CYS A 32 -19.59 1.71 -6.13
CA CYS A 32 -19.43 0.27 -5.88
C CYS A 32 -20.11 -0.54 -7.00
N PRO A 33 -19.36 -1.25 -7.85
CA PRO A 33 -19.96 -1.93 -9.00
C PRO A 33 -20.72 -3.18 -8.54
N SER A 34 -21.90 -3.40 -9.11
CA SER A 34 -22.70 -4.60 -8.84
C SER A 34 -22.14 -5.81 -9.60
N GLY A 35 -21.76 -6.87 -8.87
CA GLY A 35 -21.37 -8.15 -9.47
C GLY A 35 -19.99 -8.19 -10.12
N VAL A 36 -19.19 -7.12 -9.99
CA VAL A 36 -17.83 -7.06 -10.52
C VAL A 36 -16.83 -7.44 -9.42
N ARG A 37 -16.03 -8.48 -9.66
CA ARG A 37 -14.84 -8.81 -8.87
C ARG A 37 -13.60 -8.48 -9.69
N ALA A 38 -12.59 -7.90 -9.07
CA ALA A 38 -11.27 -7.75 -9.68
C ALA A 38 -10.28 -8.65 -8.94
N GLU A 39 -9.66 -9.64 -9.58
CA GLU A 39 -8.62 -10.46 -8.93
C GLU A 39 -7.46 -9.60 -8.42
N VAL A 40 -7.11 -8.56 -9.19
CA VAL A 40 -6.06 -7.60 -8.86
C VAL A 40 -6.60 -6.18 -8.92
N LEU A 41 -6.36 -5.43 -7.84
CA LEU A 41 -6.63 -4.01 -7.75
C LEU A 41 -5.31 -3.25 -7.54
N VAL A 42 -5.03 -2.30 -8.42
CA VAL A 42 -3.89 -1.39 -8.30
C VAL A 42 -4.41 -0.07 -7.77
N LEU A 43 -3.84 0.43 -6.67
CA LEU A 43 -4.06 1.78 -6.15
C LEU A 43 -2.81 2.58 -6.51
N SER A 44 -2.93 3.55 -7.42
CA SER A 44 -1.80 4.35 -7.91
C SER A 44 -2.04 5.84 -7.69
N GLY A 45 -0.98 6.54 -7.29
CA GLY A 45 -1.05 7.96 -6.98
C GLY A 45 -0.06 8.39 -5.90
N HIS A 46 -0.12 9.65 -5.51
CA HIS A 46 0.69 10.14 -4.41
C HIS A 46 0.23 9.56 -3.09
N SER A 47 1.18 9.21 -2.24
CA SER A 47 0.88 8.90 -0.85
C SER A 47 2.00 9.35 0.07
N LEU A 48 1.58 9.76 1.26
CA LEU A 48 2.41 10.03 2.40
C LEU A 48 1.51 9.87 3.63
N PRO A 49 1.71 8.83 4.45
CA PRO A 49 0.83 8.57 5.60
C PRO A 49 0.58 9.85 6.42
N PRO A 50 -0.68 10.16 6.79
CA PRO A 50 -1.86 9.31 6.69
C PRO A 50 -2.70 9.49 5.40
N SER A 51 -2.22 10.22 4.39
CA SER A 51 -2.98 10.46 3.15
C SER A 51 -2.48 9.59 1.99
N TYR A 52 -3.43 9.04 1.23
CA TYR A 52 -3.18 8.11 0.14
C TYR A 52 -4.11 8.45 -1.03
N LEU A 53 -3.56 8.77 -2.20
CA LEU A 53 -4.32 9.21 -3.38
C LEU A 53 -5.24 10.40 -3.04
N ASN A 54 -4.75 11.34 -2.23
CA ASN A 54 -5.54 12.47 -1.70
C ASN A 54 -6.81 12.06 -0.93
N ALA A 55 -6.86 10.82 -0.42
CA ALA A 55 -7.97 10.24 0.33
C ALA A 55 -7.50 9.63 1.65
N SER A 56 -8.47 9.23 2.49
CA SER A 56 -8.19 8.53 3.74
C SER A 56 -7.97 7.02 3.50
N PRO A 57 -7.32 6.31 4.45
CA PRO A 57 -7.26 4.85 4.44
C PRO A 57 -8.62 4.17 4.26
N GLU A 58 -9.63 4.66 4.96
CA GLU A 58 -10.99 4.11 4.99
C GLU A 58 -11.70 4.31 3.65
N ASP A 59 -11.47 5.44 2.98
CA ASP A 59 -11.98 5.68 1.64
C ASP A 59 -11.47 4.62 0.66
N LEU A 60 -10.15 4.37 0.66
CA LEU A 60 -9.54 3.37 -0.20
C LEU A 60 -9.99 1.95 0.17
N ALA A 61 -10.09 1.63 1.46
CA ALA A 61 -10.54 0.33 1.93
C ALA A 61 -11.98 0.01 1.48
N ARG A 62 -12.88 1.02 1.47
CA ARG A 62 -14.23 0.87 0.92
C ARG A 62 -14.23 0.54 -0.57
N VAL A 63 -13.32 1.13 -1.36
CA VAL A 63 -13.14 0.76 -2.77
C VAL A 63 -12.68 -0.68 -2.90
N VAL A 64 -11.69 -1.08 -2.10
CA VAL A 64 -11.17 -2.46 -2.09
C VAL A 64 -12.26 -3.47 -1.75
N ARG A 65 -13.08 -3.22 -0.71
CA ARG A 65 -14.21 -4.09 -0.36
C ARG A 65 -15.12 -4.36 -1.55
N CYS A 66 -15.42 -3.33 -2.33
CA CYS A 66 -16.35 -3.46 -3.45
C CYS A 66 -15.84 -4.40 -4.54
N TYR A 67 -14.54 -4.37 -4.84
CA TYR A 67 -13.94 -5.23 -5.87
C TYR A 67 -13.51 -6.61 -5.37
N ARG A 68 -13.37 -6.80 -4.05
CA ARG A 68 -12.98 -8.07 -3.40
C ARG A 68 -11.73 -8.72 -4.04
N PRO A 69 -10.60 -7.99 -4.11
CA PRO A 69 -9.40 -8.50 -4.76
C PRO A 69 -8.67 -9.54 -3.92
N ASP A 70 -7.94 -10.42 -4.61
CA ASP A 70 -7.02 -11.35 -3.99
C ASP A 70 -5.62 -10.73 -3.83
N LEU A 71 -5.28 -9.77 -4.71
CA LEU A 71 -4.05 -8.97 -4.67
C LEU A 71 -4.36 -7.47 -4.79
N ILE A 72 -3.79 -6.69 -3.88
CA ILE A 72 -3.82 -5.23 -3.89
C ILE A 72 -2.39 -4.74 -4.12
N VAL A 73 -2.17 -3.96 -5.16
CA VAL A 73 -0.86 -3.35 -5.45
C VAL A 73 -0.92 -1.86 -5.09
N LEU A 74 -0.07 -1.44 -4.17
CA LEU A 74 0.11 -0.05 -3.77
C LEU A 74 1.23 0.58 -4.61
N ASP A 75 0.86 1.09 -5.79
CA ASP A 75 1.75 1.85 -6.68
C ASP A 75 1.87 3.30 -6.21
N THR A 76 2.39 3.45 -4.99
CA THR A 76 2.44 4.73 -4.29
C THR A 76 3.67 4.81 -3.38
N CYS A 77 4.10 6.02 -3.04
CA CYS A 77 5.27 6.24 -2.17
C CYS A 77 4.94 5.94 -0.71
N TYR A 78 5.70 5.08 -0.03
CA TYR A 78 5.45 4.80 1.41
C TYR A 78 4.06 4.21 1.69
N GLY A 79 3.35 3.72 0.67
CA GLY A 79 1.99 3.18 0.81
C GLY A 79 1.91 1.97 1.72
N PHE A 80 2.98 1.17 1.79
CA PHE A 80 3.07 -0.01 2.65
C PHE A 80 3.28 0.39 4.12
N SER A 81 2.19 0.85 4.73
CA SER A 81 2.18 1.53 6.01
C SER A 81 0.94 1.15 6.80
N THR A 82 1.06 1.14 8.13
CA THR A 82 0.05 0.56 9.00
C THR A 82 -1.32 1.24 8.97
N PRO A 83 -1.48 2.57 8.77
CA PRO A 83 -2.83 3.15 8.66
C PRO A 83 -3.62 2.54 7.50
N LEU A 84 -3.00 2.45 6.32
CA LEU A 84 -3.64 1.84 5.16
C LEU A 84 -3.81 0.33 5.33
N LEU A 85 -2.76 -0.39 5.76
CA LEU A 85 -2.85 -1.85 5.92
C LEU A 85 -3.91 -2.26 6.96
N THR A 86 -4.12 -1.47 8.03
CA THR A 86 -5.16 -1.72 9.03
C THR A 86 -6.55 -1.58 8.40
N ALA A 87 -6.82 -0.46 7.72
CA ALA A 87 -8.10 -0.25 7.05
C ALA A 87 -8.38 -1.32 5.98
N LEU A 88 -7.36 -1.73 5.21
CA LEU A 88 -7.50 -2.83 4.26
C LEU A 88 -7.78 -4.18 4.94
N ALA A 89 -7.16 -4.47 6.09
CA ALA A 89 -7.37 -5.74 6.80
C ALA A 89 -8.79 -5.90 7.33
N GLU A 90 -9.45 -4.79 7.68
CA GLU A 90 -10.85 -4.79 8.10
C GLU A 90 -11.81 -5.10 6.94
N GLU A 91 -11.53 -4.54 5.76
CA GLU A 91 -12.44 -4.56 4.62
C GLU A 91 -12.14 -5.68 3.60
N ALA A 92 -10.91 -6.21 3.60
CA ALA A 92 -10.44 -7.28 2.71
C ALA A 92 -9.53 -8.29 3.43
N PRO A 93 -10.02 -8.94 4.51
CA PRO A 93 -9.21 -9.86 5.30
C PRO A 93 -8.65 -11.00 4.44
N GLY A 94 -7.36 -11.29 4.60
CA GLY A 94 -6.67 -12.37 3.89
C GLY A 94 -6.27 -12.10 2.45
N ALA A 95 -6.57 -10.92 1.89
CA ALA A 95 -6.01 -10.49 0.60
C ALA A 95 -4.52 -10.18 0.73
N TRP A 96 -3.78 -10.34 -0.36
CA TRP A 96 -2.37 -9.98 -0.41
C TRP A 96 -2.20 -8.49 -0.75
N VAL A 97 -1.23 -7.84 -0.13
CA VAL A 97 -0.85 -6.46 -0.43
C VAL A 97 0.62 -6.44 -0.84
N LEU A 98 0.91 -5.81 -1.96
CA LEU A 98 2.25 -5.52 -2.44
C LEU A 98 2.47 -4.00 -2.41
N GLY A 99 3.59 -3.52 -1.87
CA GLY A 99 3.85 -2.08 -1.86
C GLY A 99 5.26 -1.70 -1.44
N SER A 100 5.53 -0.39 -1.44
CA SER A 100 6.83 0.14 -1.05
C SER A 100 6.80 0.81 0.33
N THR A 101 7.91 0.70 1.06
CA THR A 101 8.18 1.46 2.30
C THR A 101 9.07 2.68 2.06
N TYR A 102 9.15 3.14 0.81
CA TYR A 102 10.05 4.22 0.38
C TYR A 102 9.44 5.03 -0.77
N LYS A 103 10.16 6.09 -1.18
CA LYS A 103 9.74 6.93 -2.30
C LYS A 103 9.88 6.17 -3.63
N LEU A 104 8.81 6.16 -4.42
CA LEU A 104 8.80 5.70 -5.80
C LEU A 104 9.04 6.87 -6.78
N PRO A 105 9.55 6.60 -7.98
CA PRO A 105 9.59 7.59 -9.04
C PRO A 105 8.16 7.90 -9.55
N LEU A 106 8.01 8.99 -10.32
CA LEU A 106 6.70 9.47 -10.81
C LEU A 106 6.02 8.51 -11.80
N ASP A 107 6.81 7.68 -12.48
CA ASP A 107 6.37 6.66 -13.41
C ASP A 107 6.12 5.30 -12.72
N GLY A 108 5.99 5.31 -11.39
CA GLY A 108 5.51 4.23 -10.54
C GLY A 108 6.28 2.91 -10.65
N LEU A 109 5.54 1.82 -10.46
CA LEU A 109 6.01 0.44 -10.56
C LEU A 109 6.04 -0.05 -12.02
N LEU A 110 6.93 -1.01 -12.29
CA LEU A 110 6.98 -1.73 -13.55
C LEU A 110 6.19 -3.04 -13.44
N TYR A 111 5.36 -3.28 -14.45
CA TYR A 111 4.51 -4.47 -14.56
C TYR A 111 4.94 -5.29 -15.78
N ASP A 112 5.58 -6.43 -15.54
CA ASP A 112 5.98 -7.34 -16.62
C ASP A 112 4.77 -8.20 -17.07
N GLU A 113 4.84 -8.82 -18.26
CA GLU A 113 3.68 -9.49 -18.87
C GLU A 113 3.03 -10.58 -18.01
N GLY A 114 3.84 -11.29 -17.21
CA GLY A 114 3.35 -12.34 -16.30
C GLY A 114 2.38 -11.82 -15.23
N PHE A 115 2.41 -10.52 -14.90
CA PHE A 115 1.47 -9.91 -13.96
C PHE A 115 0.02 -10.02 -14.45
N PHE A 116 -0.19 -9.93 -15.77
CA PHE A 116 -1.51 -9.91 -16.39
C PHE A 116 -2.08 -11.30 -16.65
N GLN A 117 -1.26 -12.36 -16.52
CA GLN A 117 -1.66 -13.75 -16.73
C GLN A 117 -2.33 -14.34 -15.47
N ALA A 118 -3.21 -15.33 -15.65
CA ALA A 118 -3.82 -16.05 -14.53
C ALA A 118 -2.76 -16.64 -13.60
N GLY A 119 -2.97 -16.53 -12.29
CA GLY A 119 -2.01 -17.00 -11.28
C GLY A 119 -2.37 -16.56 -9.87
N SER A 120 -1.69 -17.14 -8.88
CA SER A 120 -1.85 -16.76 -7.48
C SER A 120 -1.36 -15.32 -7.25
N PRO A 121 -1.86 -14.63 -6.20
CA PRO A 121 -1.38 -13.31 -5.82
C PRO A 121 0.14 -13.20 -5.71
N GLU A 122 0.78 -14.19 -5.09
CA GLU A 122 2.23 -14.25 -4.88
C GLU A 122 2.98 -14.43 -6.21
N GLN A 123 2.43 -15.23 -7.13
CA GLN A 123 3.01 -15.38 -8.48
C GLN A 123 2.94 -14.07 -9.26
N ARG A 124 1.78 -13.41 -9.25
CA ARG A 124 1.59 -12.11 -9.93
C ARG A 124 2.49 -11.04 -9.34
N ALA A 125 2.64 -10.99 -8.02
CA ALA A 125 3.49 -10.02 -7.33
C ALA A 125 4.97 -10.07 -7.76
N ARG A 126 5.48 -11.23 -8.18
CA ARG A 126 6.87 -11.39 -8.68
C ARG A 126 7.12 -10.66 -10.00
N PHE A 127 6.07 -10.36 -10.76
CA PHE A 127 6.14 -9.61 -12.02
C PHE A 127 5.95 -8.11 -11.84
N VAL A 128 5.93 -7.64 -10.59
CA VAL A 128 5.89 -6.22 -10.26
C VAL A 128 7.22 -5.85 -9.62
N ARG A 129 7.89 -4.83 -10.17
CA ARG A 129 9.23 -4.43 -9.72
C ARG A 129 9.39 -2.93 -9.69
N THR A 130 10.37 -2.46 -8.92
CA THR A 130 10.77 -1.06 -8.97
C THR A 130 11.83 -0.85 -10.03
N ARG A 131 11.87 0.35 -10.61
CA ARG A 131 12.93 0.78 -11.54
C ARG A 131 14.33 0.75 -10.90
N SER A 132 14.37 0.98 -9.59
CA SER A 132 15.62 0.97 -8.81
C SER A 132 16.13 -0.43 -8.46
N GLY A 133 15.35 -1.49 -8.70
CA GLY A 133 15.67 -2.85 -8.25
C GLY A 133 15.49 -3.08 -6.75
N LYS A 134 15.11 -2.06 -5.97
CA LYS A 134 14.74 -2.24 -4.56
C LYS A 134 13.51 -3.13 -4.44
N ALA A 135 13.54 -4.02 -3.45
CA ALA A 135 12.45 -4.94 -3.16
C ALA A 135 11.16 -4.20 -2.76
N LEU A 136 10.04 -4.84 -3.05
CA LEU A 136 8.72 -4.47 -2.55
C LEU A 136 8.36 -5.40 -1.40
N GLU A 137 7.53 -4.91 -0.49
CA GLU A 137 6.98 -5.69 0.61
C GLU A 137 5.72 -6.41 0.12
N LEU A 138 5.64 -7.70 0.38
CA LEU A 138 4.46 -8.51 0.08
C LEU A 138 3.97 -9.15 1.37
N TRP A 139 2.71 -8.93 1.72
CA TRP A 139 2.15 -9.46 2.95
C TRP A 139 0.67 -9.80 2.79
N ARG A 140 0.22 -10.82 3.52
CA ARG A 140 -1.18 -11.22 3.56
C ARG A 140 -1.87 -10.52 4.72
N LEU A 141 -2.95 -9.81 4.45
CA LEU A 141 -3.68 -9.03 5.44
C LEU A 141 -4.18 -9.90 6.59
N ASP A 142 -3.68 -9.59 7.79
CA ASP A 142 -4.04 -10.21 9.05
C ASP A 142 -4.17 -9.12 10.13
N ALA A 143 -5.42 -8.80 10.50
CA ALA A 143 -5.72 -7.76 11.46
C ALA A 143 -5.08 -8.02 12.84
N LYS A 144 -5.07 -9.27 13.29
CA LYS A 144 -4.50 -9.63 14.60
C LYS A 144 -2.99 -9.46 14.62
N ALA A 145 -2.32 -9.84 13.54
CA ALA A 145 -0.88 -9.61 13.39
C ALA A 145 -0.56 -8.12 13.32
N MET A 146 -1.40 -7.32 12.65
CA MET A 146 -1.25 -5.86 12.60
C MET A 146 -1.39 -5.22 14.00
N ASP A 147 -2.41 -5.61 14.76
CA ASP A 147 -2.62 -5.13 16.14
C ASP A 147 -1.41 -5.46 17.03
N THR A 148 -0.88 -6.68 16.91
CA THR A 148 0.31 -7.11 17.65
C THR A 148 1.53 -6.24 17.31
N ALA A 149 1.76 -5.95 16.03
CA ALA A 149 2.87 -5.11 15.58
C ALA A 149 2.73 -3.66 16.08
N LEU A 150 1.51 -3.11 16.04
CA LEU A 150 1.23 -1.76 16.55
C LEU A 150 1.40 -1.67 18.08
N GLU A 151 0.96 -2.69 18.81
CA GLU A 151 1.18 -2.79 20.25
C GLU A 151 2.68 -2.86 20.57
N GLU A 152 3.47 -3.61 19.80
CA GLU A 152 4.92 -3.66 19.96
C GLU A 152 5.56 -2.27 19.79
N VAL A 153 5.25 -1.56 18.70
CA VAL A 153 5.76 -0.19 18.47
C VAL A 153 5.32 0.75 19.59
N SER A 154 4.11 0.58 20.12
CA SER A 154 3.61 1.38 21.23
C SER A 154 4.49 1.28 22.49
N ARG A 155 5.22 0.19 22.65
CA ARG A 155 6.12 -0.09 23.80
C ARG A 155 7.59 0.22 23.51
N TRP A 156 7.94 0.58 22.27
CA TRP A 156 9.33 0.92 21.94
C TRP A 156 9.78 2.23 22.60
N GLU A 157 10.93 2.16 23.26
CA GLU A 157 11.65 3.31 23.81
C GLU A 157 12.18 4.24 22.70
N PRO A 158 12.43 5.54 23.01
CA PRO A 158 12.90 6.51 22.02
C PRO A 158 14.12 6.04 21.21
N ALA A 159 15.11 5.40 21.85
CA ALA A 159 16.30 4.90 21.17
C ALA A 159 15.99 3.81 20.13
N VAL A 160 14.98 2.96 20.38
CA VAL A 160 14.55 1.92 19.44
C VAL A 160 13.79 2.55 18.27
N LEU A 161 12.94 3.54 18.56
CA LEU A 161 12.24 4.31 17.53
C LEU A 161 13.22 5.03 16.60
N GLU A 162 14.25 5.67 17.15
CA GLU A 162 15.31 6.36 16.40
C GLU A 162 16.08 5.39 15.50
N ALA A 163 16.49 4.23 16.03
CA ALA A 163 17.22 3.22 15.27
C ALA A 163 16.41 2.64 14.09
N ARG A 164 15.08 2.68 14.17
CA ARG A 164 14.15 2.16 13.16
C ARG A 164 13.54 3.25 12.27
N LEU A 165 13.98 4.50 12.41
CA LEU A 165 13.44 5.63 11.67
C LEU A 165 13.77 5.51 10.17
N ALA A 166 12.73 5.36 9.35
CA ALA A 166 12.84 5.37 7.89
C ALA A 166 12.68 6.78 7.30
N ARG A 167 11.93 7.65 7.97
CA ARG A 167 11.67 9.03 7.51
C ARG A 167 11.39 9.94 8.70
N LYS A 168 11.85 11.20 8.62
CA LYS A 168 11.65 12.24 9.66
C LYS A 168 10.36 13.06 9.51
N HIS A 169 9.88 13.30 8.29
CA HIS A 169 8.70 14.16 8.06
C HIS A 169 7.74 13.57 7.02
N PRO A 170 6.64 12.90 7.45
CA PRO A 170 6.32 12.54 8.83
C PRO A 170 7.31 11.52 9.40
N ASN A 171 7.31 11.38 10.73
CA ASN A 171 8.11 10.36 11.42
C ASN A 171 7.53 8.98 11.11
N LEU A 172 8.25 8.19 10.31
CA LEU A 172 7.87 6.82 9.96
C LEU A 172 8.96 5.87 10.43
N VAL A 173 8.60 4.88 11.24
CA VAL A 173 9.51 3.83 11.71
C VAL A 173 9.16 2.49 11.04
N LYS A 174 10.16 1.62 10.91
CA LYS A 174 9.99 0.27 10.36
C LYS A 174 9.62 -0.73 11.45
N VAL A 175 8.49 -1.41 11.28
CA VAL A 175 8.08 -2.57 12.07
C VAL A 175 8.06 -3.83 11.20
N ALA A 176 8.54 -4.94 11.76
CA ALA A 176 8.46 -6.22 11.09
C ALA A 176 7.04 -6.78 11.24
N LEU A 177 6.52 -7.34 10.16
CA LEU A 177 5.30 -8.14 10.15
C LEU A 177 5.66 -9.63 10.04
N PRO A 178 4.76 -10.56 10.41
CA PRO A 178 4.99 -11.98 10.18
C PRO A 178 5.25 -12.27 8.69
N GLY A 179 6.18 -13.17 8.41
CA GLY A 179 6.53 -13.53 7.02
C GLY A 179 7.50 -12.57 6.34
N GLU A 180 8.41 -11.95 7.10
CA GLU A 180 9.55 -11.14 6.64
C GLU A 180 9.22 -9.75 6.06
N ALA A 181 7.95 -9.42 5.86
CA ALA A 181 7.54 -8.09 5.41
C ALA A 181 7.83 -7.01 6.46
N THR A 182 8.10 -5.79 6.02
CA THR A 182 8.27 -4.61 6.87
C THR A 182 7.23 -3.55 6.53
N ALA A 183 6.56 -2.99 7.54
CA ALA A 183 5.64 -1.87 7.36
C ALA A 183 6.14 -0.58 8.01
N LEU A 184 5.64 0.56 7.50
CA LEU A 184 5.87 1.87 8.10
C LEU A 184 4.79 2.21 9.12
N VAL A 185 5.20 2.60 10.33
CA VAL A 185 4.31 3.10 11.37
C VAL A 185 4.55 4.60 11.55
N PRO A 186 3.52 5.45 11.39
CA PRO A 186 3.59 6.83 11.81
C PRO A 186 3.71 6.93 13.33
N VAL A 187 4.70 7.69 13.80
CA VAL A 187 4.95 7.87 15.24
C VAL A 187 4.90 9.35 15.60
N ALA A 188 4.16 9.68 16.66
CA ALA A 188 4.04 11.05 17.14
C ALA A 188 5.42 11.62 17.55
N PRO A 189 5.79 12.87 17.19
CA PRO A 189 7.12 13.43 17.49
C PRO A 189 7.54 13.37 18.97
N GLU A 190 6.58 13.41 19.88
CA GLU A 190 6.78 13.41 21.34
C GLU A 190 7.39 12.08 21.82
N ARG A 191 7.14 10.98 21.09
CA ARG A 191 7.68 9.65 21.37
C ARG A 191 9.20 9.55 21.18
N PHE A 192 9.81 10.49 20.47
CA PHE A 192 11.25 10.55 20.26
C PHE A 192 11.98 11.39 21.33
N ARG A 193 11.25 12.06 22.23
CA ARG A 193 11.87 12.86 23.30
C ARG A 193 12.24 11.94 24.46
N LYS A 194 13.48 12.07 24.96
CA LYS A 194 13.86 11.48 26.25
C LYS A 194 13.04 12.17 27.35
N ARG A 195 12.34 11.39 28.17
CA ARG A 195 11.71 11.88 29.40
C ARG A 195 12.76 12.29 30.41
#